data_AF-A0A1F4XIK2-F1
#
_entry.id   AF-A0A1F4XIK2-F1
#
_cell.length_a   1.000
_cell.length_b   1.000
_cell.length_c   1.000
_cell.angle_alpha   90.00
_cell.angle_beta   90.00
_cell.angle_gamma   90.00
#
_symmetry.space_group_name_H-M   'P 1'
#
loop_
_entity.id
_entity.type
_entity.pdbx_description
1 polymer ?
#
loop_
_entity_poly.entity_id
_entity_poly.type
_entity_poly.pdbx_seq_one_letter_code
_entity_poly.pdbx_strand_id
1 'polypeptide(L)'
;MPKSSVHNDIEKIALIANDLRENVVEMLLEAGSGHPAGALGMADIFATLYFKILNVDPKNPTDPDRDRFVLSNGHICPIFYATLAEKGFFPKKELKQLRKLNSNLQGHPKFGALPGIENSSGSLGQGLSQAVGMAMAAKIQSKPFRVYCVTGDGEMQEGQIWEAAMFAPNNKLDNLTWIIDRNNIQISGRTEDVMPLENLR
;
A
#
# COMPACT_ATOMS: atom_id res chain seq x y z
N MET A 1 28.38 -6.27 10.16
CA MET A 1 27.23 -7.13 10.53
C MET A 1 27.49 -8.53 9.99
N PRO A 2 27.27 -9.61 10.76
CA PRO A 2 27.53 -10.95 10.26
C PRO A 2 26.54 -11.29 9.15
N LYS A 3 27.03 -11.76 8.00
CA LYS A 3 26.22 -12.07 6.79
C LYS A 3 25.07 -13.07 7.05
N SER A 4 25.15 -13.86 8.13
CA SER A 4 24.12 -14.83 8.51
C SER A 4 22.82 -14.20 9.01
N SER A 5 22.87 -13.02 9.66
CA SER A 5 21.64 -12.39 10.20
C SER A 5 20.79 -11.73 9.12
N VAL A 6 21.43 -11.20 8.07
CA VAL A 6 20.73 -10.56 6.94
C VAL A 6 20.05 -11.61 6.05
N HIS A 7 20.70 -12.76 5.83
CA HIS A 7 20.11 -13.85 5.05
C HIS A 7 18.83 -14.40 5.70
N ASN A 8 18.85 -14.62 7.01
CA ASN A 8 17.68 -15.11 7.74
C ASN A 8 16.48 -14.13 7.70
N ASP A 9 16.75 -12.82 7.69
CA ASP A 9 15.70 -11.80 7.60
C ASP A 9 15.03 -11.79 6.21
N ILE A 10 15.82 -11.94 5.13
CA ILE A 10 15.29 -11.98 3.76
C ILE A 10 14.42 -13.22 3.55
N GLU A 11 14.89 -14.39 4.00
CA GLU A 11 14.11 -15.64 3.91
C GLU A 11 12.79 -15.53 4.66
N LYS A 12 12.79 -14.94 5.86
CA LYS A 12 11.57 -14.71 6.64
C LYS A 12 10.58 -13.80 5.90
N ILE A 13 11.06 -12.71 5.30
CA ILE A 13 10.21 -11.79 4.53
C ILE A 13 9.62 -12.51 3.30
N ALA A 14 10.41 -13.34 2.61
CA ALA A 14 9.94 -14.11 1.46
C ALA A 14 8.85 -15.11 1.84
N LEU A 15 8.97 -15.80 2.98
CA LEU A 15 7.93 -16.69 3.50
C LEU A 15 6.64 -15.92 3.82
N ILE A 16 6.76 -14.77 4.50
CA ILE A 16 5.60 -13.91 4.77
C ILE A 16 4.95 -13.46 3.45
N ALA A 17 5.73 -13.05 2.45
CA ALA A 17 5.18 -12.65 1.16
C ALA A 17 4.42 -13.80 0.47
N ASN A 18 4.85 -15.06 0.66
CA ASN A 18 4.08 -16.22 0.19
C ASN A 18 2.76 -16.38 0.95
N ASP A 19 2.78 -16.29 2.29
CA ASP A 19 1.56 -16.36 3.11
C ASP A 19 0.56 -15.26 2.74
N LEU A 20 1.05 -14.06 2.42
CA LEU A 20 0.23 -12.96 1.93
C LEU A 20 -0.43 -13.28 0.58
N ARG A 21 0.28 -13.92 -0.34
CA ARG A 21 -0.28 -14.36 -1.64
C ARG A 21 -1.38 -15.40 -1.45
N GLU A 22 -1.17 -16.38 -0.57
CA GLU A 22 -2.17 -17.38 -0.22
C GLU A 22 -3.44 -16.73 0.35
N ASN A 23 -3.29 -15.83 1.33
CA ASN A 23 -4.39 -15.06 1.90
C ASN A 23 -5.17 -14.28 0.82
N VAL A 24 -4.48 -13.62 -0.12
CA VAL A 24 -5.12 -12.89 -1.22
C VAL A 24 -5.98 -13.82 -2.08
N VAL A 25 -5.47 -14.99 -2.45
CA VAL A 25 -6.22 -15.96 -3.26
C VAL A 25 -7.47 -16.45 -2.50
N GLU A 26 -7.33 -16.81 -1.22
CA GLU A 26 -8.45 -17.27 -0.40
C GLU A 26 -9.54 -16.20 -0.23
N MET A 27 -9.14 -14.95 0.05
CA MET A 27 -10.06 -13.82 0.19
C MET A 27 -10.89 -13.59 -1.08
N LEU A 28 -10.23 -13.61 -2.23
CA LEU A 28 -10.87 -13.35 -3.51
C LEU A 28 -11.79 -14.50 -3.91
N LEU A 29 -11.40 -15.74 -3.65
CA LEU A 29 -12.22 -16.92 -3.86
C LEU A 29 -13.51 -16.85 -3.04
N GLU A 30 -13.40 -16.55 -1.74
CA GLU A 30 -14.55 -16.41 -0.84
C GLU A 30 -15.45 -15.22 -1.19
N ALA A 31 -14.86 -14.10 -1.64
CA ALA A 31 -15.62 -12.93 -2.04
C ALA A 31 -16.33 -13.12 -3.40
N GLY A 32 -15.81 -13.99 -4.28
CA GLY A 32 -16.23 -14.09 -5.68
C GLY A 32 -15.97 -12.81 -6.49
N SER A 33 -15.08 -11.93 -6.01
CA SER A 33 -14.89 -10.59 -6.54
C SER A 33 -13.57 -9.95 -6.06
N GLY A 34 -12.86 -9.26 -6.95
CA GLY A 34 -11.72 -8.40 -6.61
C GLY A 34 -10.59 -8.41 -7.64
N HIS A 35 -9.41 -7.94 -7.26
CA HIS A 35 -8.29 -7.67 -8.18
C HIS A 35 -7.04 -8.48 -7.76
N PRO A 36 -6.79 -9.64 -8.37
CA PRO A 36 -5.70 -10.52 -7.96
C PRO A 36 -4.32 -10.03 -8.43
N ALA A 37 -4.18 -9.58 -9.68
CA ALA A 37 -2.87 -9.41 -10.32
C ALA A 37 -1.94 -8.44 -9.57
N GLY A 38 -2.35 -7.19 -9.38
CA GLY A 38 -1.56 -6.20 -8.65
C GLY A 38 -1.37 -6.56 -7.17
N ALA A 39 -2.38 -7.19 -6.54
CA ALA A 39 -2.27 -7.63 -5.15
C ALA A 39 -1.19 -8.71 -4.98
N LEU A 40 -1.13 -9.70 -5.86
CA LEU A 40 -0.13 -10.77 -5.84
C LEU A 40 1.27 -10.26 -6.21
N GLY A 41 1.36 -9.34 -7.18
CA GLY A 41 2.62 -8.74 -7.62
C GLY A 41 3.31 -7.92 -6.53
N MET A 42 2.52 -7.25 -5.68
CA MET A 42 3.04 -6.36 -4.64
C MET A 42 3.35 -7.05 -3.30
N ALA A 43 3.16 -8.36 -3.18
CA ALA A 43 3.30 -9.05 -1.89
C ALA A 43 4.69 -8.90 -1.25
N ASP A 44 5.77 -8.92 -2.04
CA ASP A 44 7.14 -8.77 -1.51
C ASP A 44 7.38 -7.34 -0.98
N ILE A 45 6.82 -6.32 -1.65
CA ILE A 45 6.88 -4.93 -1.21
C ILE A 45 6.09 -4.76 0.10
N PHE A 46 4.87 -5.29 0.18
CA PHE A 46 4.06 -5.21 1.40
C PHE A 46 4.69 -5.94 2.58
N ALA A 47 5.22 -7.15 2.36
CA ALA A 47 5.95 -7.91 3.37
C ALA A 47 7.18 -7.14 3.86
N THR A 48 7.97 -6.59 2.93
CA THR A 48 9.15 -5.79 3.27
C THR A 48 8.77 -4.55 4.07
N LEU A 49 7.77 -3.79 3.62
CA LEU A 49 7.34 -2.57 4.29
C LEU A 49 6.86 -2.87 5.70
N TYR A 50 5.88 -3.76 5.88
CA TYR A 50 5.24 -3.95 7.18
C TYR A 50 6.04 -4.79 8.18
N PHE A 51 6.92 -5.68 7.71
CA PHE A 51 7.67 -6.58 8.59
C PHE A 51 9.13 -6.18 8.78
N LYS A 52 9.62 -5.17 8.05
CA LYS A 52 11.01 -4.69 8.19
C LYS A 52 11.18 -3.18 8.24
N ILE A 53 10.45 -2.41 7.44
CA ILE A 53 10.76 -0.98 7.23
C ILE A 53 9.90 -0.05 8.08
N LEU A 54 8.58 -0.23 8.06
CA LEU A 54 7.64 0.69 8.69
C LEU A 54 7.73 0.58 10.22
N ASN A 55 7.89 1.73 10.88
CA ASN A 55 7.66 1.84 12.30
C ASN A 55 6.15 1.85 12.57
N VAL A 56 5.54 0.67 12.74
CA VAL A 56 4.11 0.51 13.06
C VAL A 56 3.92 -0.59 14.10
N ASP A 57 3.00 -0.35 15.04
CA ASP A 57 2.64 -1.31 16.08
C ASP A 57 1.13 -1.63 16.01
N PRO A 58 0.72 -2.88 15.74
CA PRO A 58 -0.70 -3.27 15.77
C PRO A 58 -1.37 -3.07 17.13
N LYS A 59 -0.61 -3.04 18.24
CA LYS A 59 -1.12 -2.78 19.59
C LYS A 59 -1.36 -1.30 19.86
N ASN A 60 -0.73 -0.42 19.08
CA ASN A 60 -0.91 1.03 19.15
C ASN A 60 -1.10 1.63 17.75
N PRO A 61 -2.18 1.28 17.03
CA PRO A 61 -2.40 1.70 15.65
C PRO A 61 -2.65 3.22 15.51
N THR A 62 -2.85 3.92 16.62
CA THR A 62 -3.11 5.37 16.69
C THR A 62 -1.90 6.17 17.14
N ASP A 63 -0.71 5.56 17.24
CA ASP A 63 0.51 6.28 17.59
C ASP A 63 0.70 7.52 16.69
N PRO A 64 0.84 8.73 17.26
CA PRO A 64 1.08 9.92 16.44
C PRO A 64 2.43 9.91 15.72
N ASP A 65 3.41 9.12 16.18
CA ASP A 65 4.80 9.12 15.71
C ASP A 65 5.16 7.88 14.86
N ARG A 66 4.22 6.95 14.63
CA ARG A 66 4.41 5.82 13.72
C ARG A 66 4.47 6.27 12.25
N ASP A 67 5.03 5.45 11.37
CA ASP A 67 4.97 5.71 9.93
C ASP A 67 3.54 5.63 9.38
N ARG A 68 3.29 6.36 8.29
CA ARG A 68 2.01 6.36 7.57
C ARG A 68 2.17 5.60 6.25
N PHE A 69 1.20 4.75 5.92
CA PHE A 69 1.15 4.04 4.65
C PHE A 69 -0.15 4.37 3.92
N VAL A 70 -0.02 4.83 2.68
CA VAL A 70 -1.11 5.25 1.81
C VAL A 70 -1.16 4.31 0.62
N LEU A 71 -2.32 3.67 0.41
CA LEU A 71 -2.58 2.88 -0.78
C LEU A 71 -3.39 3.71 -1.77
N SER A 72 -2.74 4.21 -2.82
CA SER A 72 -3.38 5.07 -3.83
C SER A 72 -4.19 4.24 -4.83
N ASN A 73 -3.58 3.19 -5.39
CA ASN A 73 -4.23 2.18 -6.23
C ASN A 73 -5.10 1.21 -5.39
N GLY A 74 -6.11 1.76 -4.70
CA GLY A 74 -6.91 1.06 -3.69
C GLY A 74 -7.57 -0.25 -4.15
N HIS A 75 -7.67 -0.49 -5.45
CA HIS A 75 -8.23 -1.74 -5.99
C HIS A 75 -7.41 -2.98 -5.57
N ILE A 76 -6.12 -2.83 -5.26
CA ILE A 76 -5.27 -3.90 -4.71
C ILE A 76 -5.43 -4.10 -3.20
N CYS A 77 -6.49 -3.60 -2.57
CA CYS A 77 -6.70 -3.73 -1.12
C CYS A 77 -6.61 -5.16 -0.53
N PRO A 78 -6.85 -6.28 -1.25
CA PRO A 78 -6.64 -7.61 -0.67
C PRO A 78 -5.23 -7.82 -0.11
N ILE A 79 -4.17 -7.36 -0.79
CA ILE A 79 -2.80 -7.53 -0.26
C ILE A 79 -2.59 -6.69 0.98
N PHE A 80 -3.17 -5.48 1.02
CA PHE A 80 -3.07 -4.60 2.17
C PHE A 80 -3.78 -5.19 3.39
N TYR A 81 -4.98 -5.71 3.19
CA TYR A 81 -5.74 -6.38 4.25
C TYR A 81 -5.04 -7.64 4.76
N ALA A 82 -4.55 -8.50 3.85
CA ALA A 82 -3.75 -9.66 4.22
C ALA A 82 -2.53 -9.25 5.07
N THR A 83 -1.85 -8.17 4.68
CA THR A 83 -0.69 -7.64 5.40
C THR A 83 -1.03 -7.15 6.80
N LEU A 84 -2.10 -6.37 6.93
CA LEU A 84 -2.55 -5.86 8.23
C LEU A 84 -2.99 -7.00 9.16
N ALA A 85 -3.71 -7.99 8.63
CA ALA A 85 -4.11 -9.18 9.39
C ALA A 85 -2.90 -10.00 9.87
N GLU A 86 -1.95 -10.27 8.97
CA GLU A 86 -0.74 -11.04 9.28
C GLU A 86 0.16 -10.30 10.28
N LYS A 87 0.21 -8.96 10.21
CA LYS A 87 0.91 -8.12 11.17
C LYS A 87 0.18 -8.01 12.52
N GLY A 88 -1.10 -8.39 12.58
CA GLY A 88 -1.90 -8.45 13.81
C GLY A 88 -2.79 -7.23 14.10
N PHE A 89 -3.06 -6.37 13.12
CA PHE A 89 -3.97 -5.22 13.29
C PHE A 89 -5.43 -5.62 13.49
N PHE A 90 -5.81 -6.79 12.99
CA PHE A 90 -7.12 -7.41 13.22
C PHE A 90 -7.03 -8.94 12.99
N PRO A 91 -8.00 -9.74 13.48
CA PRO A 91 -7.98 -11.19 13.36
C PRO A 91 -7.97 -11.69 11.91
N LYS A 92 -7.03 -12.58 11.56
CA LYS A 92 -6.90 -13.20 10.22
C LYS A 92 -8.17 -13.85 9.69
N LYS A 93 -9.02 -14.42 10.56
CA LYS A 93 -10.32 -14.99 10.18
C LYS A 93 -11.26 -13.98 9.52
N GLU A 94 -11.11 -12.68 9.80
CA GLU A 94 -11.95 -11.64 9.23
C GLU A 94 -11.69 -11.46 7.73
N LEU A 95 -10.53 -11.87 7.20
CA LEU A 95 -10.20 -11.75 5.78
C LEU A 95 -11.28 -12.33 4.85
N LYS A 96 -12.00 -13.38 5.30
CA LYS A 96 -13.14 -14.00 4.59
C LYS A 96 -14.37 -13.08 4.46
N GLN A 97 -14.37 -11.92 5.10
CA GLN A 97 -15.43 -10.92 5.03
C GLN A 97 -15.18 -9.84 3.95
N LEU A 98 -14.16 -10.00 3.10
CA LEU A 98 -13.93 -9.08 1.99
C LEU A 98 -15.19 -8.89 1.15
N ARG A 99 -15.57 -7.62 0.92
CA ARG A 99 -16.71 -7.19 0.08
C ARG A 99 -18.09 -7.70 0.52
N LYS A 100 -18.21 -8.31 1.69
CA LYS A 100 -19.51 -8.70 2.25
C LYS A 100 -20.24 -7.47 2.79
N LEU A 101 -21.58 -7.48 2.74
CA LEU A 101 -22.41 -6.43 3.34
C LEU A 101 -22.07 -6.28 4.83
N ASN A 102 -21.98 -5.04 5.32
CA ASN A 102 -21.65 -4.70 6.72
C ASN A 102 -20.24 -5.09 7.18
N SER A 103 -19.36 -5.56 6.29
CA SER A 103 -17.96 -5.83 6.62
C SER A 103 -17.14 -4.54 6.73
N ASN A 104 -16.06 -4.55 7.51
CA ASN A 104 -15.06 -3.48 7.47
C ASN A 104 -14.06 -3.64 6.31
N LEU A 105 -13.95 -4.83 5.72
CA LEU A 105 -13.10 -5.13 4.56
C LEU A 105 -13.82 -4.77 3.27
N GLN A 106 -13.79 -3.49 2.94
CA GLN A 106 -14.46 -2.89 1.79
C GLN A 106 -13.78 -3.25 0.46
N GLY A 107 -14.47 -3.01 -0.67
CA GLY A 107 -13.92 -3.28 -2.01
C GLY A 107 -12.76 -2.38 -2.42
N HIS A 108 -12.58 -1.28 -1.68
CA HIS A 108 -11.43 -0.37 -1.66
C HIS A 108 -11.20 0.07 -0.20
N PRO A 109 -9.99 0.46 0.22
CA PRO A 109 -9.71 0.90 1.59
C PRO A 109 -10.61 2.06 1.99
N LYS A 110 -11.07 2.03 3.24
CA LYS A 110 -11.87 3.07 3.86
C LYS A 110 -11.21 3.47 5.17
N PHE A 111 -10.84 4.74 5.29
CA PHE A 111 -10.32 5.30 6.53
C PHE A 111 -11.30 5.05 7.69
N GLY A 112 -10.76 4.60 8.82
CA GLY A 112 -11.54 4.31 10.03
C GLY A 112 -12.32 2.99 10.01
N ALA A 113 -12.31 2.22 8.91
CA ALA A 113 -12.96 0.91 8.88
C ALA A 113 -12.14 -0.17 9.61
N LEU A 114 -10.80 -0.14 9.47
CA LEU A 114 -9.88 -1.05 10.15
C LEU A 114 -8.69 -0.27 10.72
N PRO A 115 -8.08 -0.74 11.83
CA PRO A 115 -6.81 -0.22 12.31
C PRO A 115 -5.72 -0.30 11.24
N GLY A 116 -4.91 0.74 11.11
CA GLY A 116 -3.78 0.80 10.17
C GLY A 116 -4.10 1.28 8.75
N ILE A 117 -5.36 1.62 8.44
CA ILE A 117 -5.74 2.25 7.17
C ILE A 117 -5.71 3.78 7.32
N GLU A 118 -4.78 4.44 6.63
CA GLU A 118 -4.62 5.92 6.67
C GLU A 118 -5.55 6.67 5.73
N ASN A 119 -6.03 6.02 4.67
CA ASN A 119 -6.77 6.69 3.63
C ASN A 119 -7.95 5.88 3.09
N SER A 120 -8.99 6.60 2.68
CA SER A 120 -10.00 6.07 1.77
C SER A 120 -9.50 6.25 0.33
N SER A 121 -9.43 5.17 -0.44
CA SER A 121 -8.99 5.20 -1.85
C SER A 121 -9.92 4.43 -2.78
N GLY A 122 -9.53 4.31 -4.04
CA GLY A 122 -10.30 3.67 -5.11
C GLY A 122 -10.44 4.56 -6.34
N SER A 123 -10.59 5.86 -6.15
CA SER A 123 -10.32 6.84 -7.21
C SER A 123 -8.82 6.97 -7.38
N LEU A 124 -8.30 6.56 -8.53
CA LEU A 124 -6.89 6.68 -8.87
C LEU A 124 -6.44 8.15 -8.81
N GLY A 125 -5.16 8.37 -8.55
CA GLY A 125 -4.51 9.69 -8.50
C GLY A 125 -4.62 10.39 -7.15
N GLN A 126 -5.56 9.98 -6.29
CA GLN A 126 -5.86 10.70 -5.04
C GLN A 126 -4.84 10.46 -3.91
N GLY A 127 -4.32 9.24 -3.80
CA GLY A 127 -3.51 8.84 -2.66
C GLY A 127 -2.19 9.59 -2.56
N LEU A 128 -1.52 9.87 -3.69
CA LEU A 128 -0.26 10.63 -3.65
C LEU A 128 -0.44 12.04 -3.08
N SER A 129 -1.51 12.75 -3.48
CA SER A 129 -1.82 14.07 -2.90
C SER A 129 -2.12 14.00 -1.40
N GLN A 130 -2.82 12.95 -0.95
CA GLN A 130 -3.06 12.71 0.48
C GLN A 130 -1.75 12.45 1.23
N ALA A 131 -0.86 11.62 0.67
CA ALA A 131 0.45 11.32 1.24
C ALA A 131 1.35 12.56 1.32
N VAL A 132 1.31 13.43 0.30
CA VAL A 132 1.97 14.75 0.32
C VAL A 132 1.46 15.61 1.47
N GLY A 133 0.14 15.68 1.67
CA GLY A 133 -0.46 16.39 2.80
C GLY A 133 0.00 15.83 4.16
N MET A 134 0.03 14.51 4.31
CA MET A 134 0.53 13.85 5.53
C MET A 134 2.01 14.14 5.79
N ALA A 135 2.85 14.11 4.75
CA ALA A 135 4.29 14.36 4.87
C ALA A 135 4.56 15.83 5.22
N MET A 136 3.82 16.77 4.64
CA MET A 136 3.87 18.19 4.98
C MET A 136 3.43 18.43 6.42
N ALA A 137 2.35 17.79 6.87
CA ALA A 137 1.87 17.88 8.24
C ALA A 137 2.90 17.38 9.26
N ALA A 138 3.62 16.29 8.96
CA ALA A 138 4.72 15.83 9.80
C ALA A 138 5.81 16.90 9.96
N LYS A 139 6.24 17.54 8.86
CA LYS A 139 7.27 18.58 8.92
C LYS A 139 6.82 19.80 9.71
N ILE A 140 5.60 20.28 9.48
CA ILE A 140 5.02 21.41 10.24
C ILE A 140 5.00 21.12 11.74
N GLN A 141 4.66 19.89 12.12
CA GLN A 141 4.56 19.47 13.51
C GLN A 141 5.89 18.96 14.10
N SER A 142 6.99 19.01 13.33
CA SER A 142 8.29 18.43 13.73
C SER A 142 8.18 16.97 14.18
N LYS A 143 7.32 16.19 13.52
CA LYS A 143 7.11 14.77 13.80
C LYS A 143 8.15 13.91 13.07
N PRO A 144 8.61 12.80 13.69
CA PRO A 144 9.70 12.00 13.14
C PRO A 144 9.26 11.02 12.04
N PHE A 145 7.96 10.82 11.86
CA PHE A 145 7.46 9.76 11.00
C PHE A 145 7.65 10.02 9.52
N ARG A 146 7.75 8.92 8.76
CA ARG A 146 7.78 8.91 7.30
C ARG A 146 6.42 8.53 6.75
N VAL A 147 6.16 8.96 5.52
CA VAL A 147 4.95 8.62 4.77
C VAL A 147 5.36 7.80 3.55
N TYR A 148 4.71 6.66 3.35
CA TYR A 148 4.91 5.79 2.21
C TYR A 148 3.63 5.78 1.38
N CYS A 149 3.76 5.96 0.06
CA CYS A 149 2.64 5.90 -0.86
C CYS A 149 2.92 4.88 -1.95
N VAL A 150 1.97 3.97 -2.19
CA VAL A 150 2.01 3.03 -3.31
C VAL A 150 0.99 3.46 -4.37
N THR A 151 1.45 3.55 -5.61
CA THR A 151 0.62 3.79 -6.81
C THR A 151 0.81 2.68 -7.84
N GLY A 152 -0.11 2.58 -8.80
CA GLY A 152 0.11 1.78 -10.02
C GLY A 152 0.74 2.60 -11.14
N ASP A 153 1.29 1.95 -12.16
CA ASP A 153 1.75 2.65 -13.36
C ASP A 153 0.60 3.19 -14.22
N GLY A 154 -0.51 2.46 -14.39
CA GLY A 154 -1.72 3.00 -15.03
C GLY A 154 -2.29 4.22 -14.29
N GLU A 155 -2.10 4.30 -12.97
CA GLU A 155 -2.50 5.46 -12.17
C GLU A 155 -1.68 6.73 -12.47
N MET A 156 -0.46 6.59 -13.01
CA MET A 156 0.40 7.71 -13.41
C MET A 156 -0.20 8.55 -14.55
N GLN A 157 -1.24 8.04 -15.22
CA GLN A 157 -1.95 8.74 -16.28
C GLN A 157 -2.88 9.82 -15.71
N GLU A 158 -3.17 9.80 -14.41
CA GLU A 158 -3.95 10.85 -13.74
C GLU A 158 -3.12 12.14 -13.58
N GLY A 159 -3.65 13.26 -14.06
CA GLY A 159 -2.99 14.57 -13.96
C GLY A 159 -2.62 14.96 -12.53
N GLN A 160 -3.46 14.56 -11.57
CA GLN A 160 -3.25 14.83 -10.15
C GLN A 160 -1.96 14.22 -9.59
N ILE A 161 -1.49 13.10 -10.13
CA ILE A 161 -0.20 12.52 -9.75
C ILE A 161 0.94 13.51 -10.02
N TRP A 162 0.91 14.19 -11.17
CA TRP A 162 1.94 15.15 -11.58
C TRP A 162 1.90 16.43 -10.76
N GLU A 163 0.71 16.91 -10.39
CA GLU A 163 0.57 18.03 -9.45
C GLU A 163 1.24 17.70 -8.11
N ALA A 164 0.97 16.53 -7.54
CA ALA A 164 1.58 16.08 -6.29
C ALA A 164 3.10 15.85 -6.43
N ALA A 165 3.55 15.27 -7.55
CA ALA A 165 4.96 15.01 -7.84
C ALA A 165 5.78 16.31 -8.02
N MET A 166 5.17 17.39 -8.53
CA MET A 166 5.80 18.72 -8.57
C MET A 166 5.78 19.40 -7.20
N PHE A 167 4.69 19.26 -6.44
CA PHE A 167 4.53 19.91 -5.14
C PHE A 167 5.50 19.37 -4.07
N ALA A 168 5.69 18.06 -4.01
CA ALA A 168 6.52 17.40 -3.00
C ALA A 168 7.99 17.88 -2.95
N PRO A 169 8.75 17.92 -4.06
CA PRO A 169 10.12 18.42 -4.07
C PRO A 169 10.20 19.93 -3.85
N ASN A 170 9.25 20.72 -4.38
CA ASN A 170 9.18 22.17 -4.14
C ASN A 170 9.10 22.48 -2.63
N ASN A 171 8.40 21.62 -1.88
CA ASN A 171 8.25 21.72 -0.42
C ASN A 171 9.26 20.87 0.36
N LYS A 172 10.28 20.30 -0.31
CA LYS A 172 11.36 19.50 0.30
C LYS A 172 10.84 18.37 1.20
N LEU A 173 9.83 17.63 0.75
CA LEU A 173 9.21 16.53 1.50
C LEU A 173 10.05 15.24 1.48
N ASP A 174 11.27 15.28 2.01
CA ASP A 174 12.20 14.14 2.12
C ASP A 174 11.73 12.97 3.03
N ASN A 175 10.64 13.20 3.77
CA ASN A 175 9.96 12.20 4.60
C ASN A 175 8.86 11.44 3.83
N LEU A 176 8.62 11.76 2.55
CA LEU A 176 7.75 11.00 1.66
C LEU A 176 8.57 10.00 0.85
N THR A 177 8.12 8.75 0.80
CA THR A 177 8.66 7.70 -0.09
C THR A 177 7.53 7.20 -1.00
N TRP A 178 7.70 7.39 -2.30
CA TRP A 178 6.72 7.00 -3.30
C TRP A 178 7.21 5.78 -4.08
N ILE A 179 6.38 4.74 -4.12
CA ILE A 179 6.65 3.45 -4.77
C ILE A 179 5.61 3.26 -5.88
N ILE A 180 6.08 2.96 -7.09
CA ILE A 180 5.24 2.74 -8.25
C ILE A 180 5.30 1.24 -8.60
N ASP A 181 4.14 0.58 -8.62
CA ASP A 181 4.00 -0.77 -9.18
C ASP A 181 4.05 -0.68 -10.72
N ARG A 182 5.28 -0.79 -11.25
CA ARG A 182 5.56 -0.73 -12.69
C ARG A 182 5.45 -2.10 -13.35
N ASN A 183 4.23 -2.63 -13.38
CA ASN A 183 3.94 -3.96 -13.92
C ASN A 183 3.57 -3.95 -15.43
N ASN A 184 3.50 -2.78 -16.05
CA ASN A 184 3.22 -2.55 -17.47
C ASN A 184 1.81 -2.96 -17.93
N ILE A 185 0.84 -3.11 -17.02
CA ILE A 185 -0.52 -3.56 -17.34
C ILE A 185 -1.58 -2.65 -16.71
N GLN A 186 -2.61 -2.33 -17.48
CA GLN A 186 -3.86 -1.73 -17.01
C GLN A 186 -5.07 -2.52 -17.56
N ILE A 187 -6.30 -2.08 -17.24
CA ILE A 187 -7.52 -2.81 -17.62
C ILE A 187 -7.60 -3.07 -19.12
N SER A 188 -7.29 -2.06 -19.95
CA SER A 188 -7.45 -2.13 -21.41
C SER A 188 -6.24 -2.70 -22.15
N GLY A 189 -5.21 -3.22 -21.44
CA GLY A 189 -4.01 -3.77 -22.06
C GLY A 189 -2.72 -3.29 -21.42
N ARG A 190 -1.60 -3.36 -22.15
CA ARG A 190 -0.32 -2.88 -21.65
C ARG A 190 -0.34 -1.36 -21.56
N THR A 191 0.25 -0.79 -20.51
CA THR A 191 0.34 0.69 -20.38
C THR A 191 1.09 1.32 -21.57
N GLU A 192 2.09 0.60 -22.10
CA GLU A 192 2.84 1.00 -23.31
C GLU A 192 2.03 1.03 -24.60
N ASP A 193 0.89 0.35 -24.66
CA ASP A 193 0.04 0.32 -25.86
C ASP A 193 -1.15 1.28 -25.72
N VAL A 194 -1.63 1.50 -24.49
CA VAL A 194 -2.83 2.30 -24.22
C VAL A 194 -2.51 3.79 -24.06
N MET A 195 -1.58 4.12 -23.17
CA MET A 195 -1.15 5.49 -22.87
C MET A 195 0.26 5.43 -22.27
N PRO A 196 1.30 5.45 -23.14
CA PRO A 196 2.68 5.25 -22.72
C PRO A 196 3.16 6.31 -21.72
N LEU A 197 3.97 5.90 -20.75
CA LEU A 197 4.61 6.79 -19.77
C LEU A 197 6.03 7.22 -20.17
N GLU A 198 6.40 7.00 -21.43
CA GLU A 198 7.73 7.32 -22.00
C GLU A 198 8.92 6.90 -21.10
N ASN A 199 9.80 7.84 -20.75
CA ASN A 199 11.07 7.62 -20.05
C ASN A 199 10.93 7.43 -18.53
N LEU A 200 9.71 7.27 -17.99
CA LEU A 200 9.53 6.70 -16.65
C LEU A 200 9.90 5.21 -16.69
N ARG A 201 11.21 4.97 -16.73
CA ARG A 201 11.88 3.68 -16.55
C ARG A 201 12.52 3.60 -15.17
#